data_AF-A0A6N9DJF9-F1
#
_entry.id   AF-A0A6N9DJF9-F1
#
_cell.length_a   1.000
_cell.length_b   1.000
_cell.length_c   1.000
_cell.angle_alpha   90.00
_cell.angle_beta   90.00
_cell.angle_gamma   90.00
#
_symmetry.space_group_name_H-M   'P 1'
#
loop_
_entity.id
_entity.type
_entity.pdbx_description
1 polymer ?
#
loop_
_entity_poly.entity_id
_entity_poly.type
_entity_poly.pdbx_seq_one_letter_code
_entity_poly.pdbx_strand_id
1 'polypeptide(L)'
;MISINTTEKTIIPITELEQSAFCQVEGNLRTKTLEEEFQSGVRWQKVPTRYLKLTPDQVEAGIKYARKEIGTKAVVLGHHYQREDVIQFADFRGDSYLLSKHAAETKEAKWIIFCGVHFMAETADLLSDDDQHVILPNMAAGCSMADMAASDDVEDAWDDLIDVLGEGENGQAEIIPITYMNSTAAIKALCGRNGGLVCTSSNADAAYDWALERGKRIFFLPDQHLGRNTGLAKGIPAEEMVVWNPFKPMGGLSESDIQNAKVILWQGHCSVHTRFTVKQIEEARRKDPDVNVVVHPECVREVVDAADCNGSTEFIRKTVEGAPAGTSWAIGTEINMVNR
;
A
#
# COMPACT_ATOMS: atom_id res chain seq x y z
N MET A 1 -24.33 58.09 1.47
CA MET A 1 -23.35 57.11 2.00
C MET A 1 -24.13 56.01 2.69
N ILE A 2 -24.29 54.86 2.03
CA ILE A 2 -24.88 53.67 2.64
C ILE A 2 -23.87 52.55 2.37
N SER A 3 -23.28 52.05 3.46
CA SER A 3 -22.27 50.99 3.47
C SER A 3 -22.90 49.68 3.02
N ILE A 4 -22.25 48.99 2.08
CA ILE A 4 -22.59 47.64 1.68
C ILE A 4 -21.97 46.68 2.69
N ASN A 5 -22.83 45.90 3.34
CA ASN A 5 -22.46 44.87 4.30
C ASN A 5 -21.78 43.72 3.56
N THR A 6 -20.54 43.39 3.92
CA THR A 6 -19.78 42.25 3.41
C THR A 6 -20.40 40.95 3.90
N THR A 7 -20.74 40.07 2.97
CA THR A 7 -21.20 38.70 3.21
C THR A 7 -20.13 37.92 3.99
N GLU A 8 -20.48 37.47 5.20
CA GLU A 8 -19.73 36.46 5.93
C GLU A 8 -19.68 35.18 5.08
N LYS A 9 -18.48 34.79 4.65
CA LYS A 9 -18.24 33.48 4.04
C LYS A 9 -18.48 32.42 5.11
N THR A 10 -19.53 31.63 4.95
CA THR A 10 -19.73 30.40 5.72
C THR A 10 -18.54 29.47 5.49
N ILE A 11 -17.69 29.33 6.51
CA ILE A 11 -16.59 28.36 6.49
C ILE A 11 -17.20 27.01 6.85
N ILE A 12 -17.41 26.18 5.83
CA ILE A 12 -17.80 24.78 6.02
C ILE A 12 -16.53 24.04 6.45
N PRO A 13 -16.50 23.37 7.62
CA PRO A 13 -15.34 22.61 8.04
C PRO A 13 -15.14 21.44 7.07
N ILE A 14 -14.01 21.47 6.36
CA ILE A 14 -13.54 20.39 5.50
C ILE A 14 -13.25 19.20 6.40
N THR A 15 -13.93 18.07 6.17
CA THR A 15 -13.67 16.82 6.89
C THR A 15 -12.28 16.27 6.55
N GLU A 16 -11.66 15.43 7.40
CA GLU A 16 -10.32 14.86 7.10
C GLU A 16 -10.28 14.08 5.78
N LEU A 17 -11.41 13.47 5.40
CA LEU A 17 -11.64 12.86 4.08
C LEU A 17 -11.50 13.88 2.94
N GLU A 18 -12.07 15.07 3.09
CA GLU A 18 -11.99 16.15 2.11
C GLU A 18 -10.63 16.88 2.17
N GLN A 19 -9.96 16.96 3.32
CA GLN A 19 -8.60 17.50 3.41
C GLN A 19 -7.62 16.61 2.65
N SER A 20 -7.79 15.29 2.75
CA SER A 20 -7.02 14.35 1.94
C SER A 20 -7.30 14.54 0.44
N ALA A 21 -8.48 15.05 0.05
CA ALA A 21 -8.85 15.31 -1.36
C ALA A 21 -8.03 16.45 -1.99
N PHE A 22 -7.50 17.37 -1.17
CA PHE A 22 -6.62 18.44 -1.61
C PHE A 22 -5.18 18.13 -1.19
N CYS A 23 -4.41 17.45 -2.06
CA CYS A 23 -2.95 17.47 -1.93
C CYS A 23 -2.47 18.91 -2.17
N GLN A 24 -2.39 19.70 -1.10
CA GLN A 24 -1.78 21.02 -1.14
C GLN A 24 -0.27 20.82 -1.19
N VAL A 25 0.32 21.18 -2.34
CA VAL A 25 1.78 21.19 -2.53
C VAL A 25 2.47 22.24 -1.64
N GLU A 26 1.70 23.23 -1.16
CA GLU A 26 2.19 24.42 -0.42
C GLU A 26 1.85 24.42 1.08
N GLY A 27 1.22 23.37 1.59
CA GLY A 27 0.99 23.23 3.03
C GLY A 27 2.29 22.89 3.73
N ASN A 28 2.81 23.77 4.59
CA ASN A 28 3.92 23.43 5.47
C ASN A 28 3.46 22.27 6.38
N LEU A 29 3.78 21.03 6.02
CA LEU A 29 3.48 19.79 6.75
C LEU A 29 4.32 19.69 8.04
N ARG A 30 4.49 20.81 8.74
CA ARG A 30 5.19 20.85 10.01
C ARG A 30 4.41 20.03 11.04
N THR A 31 5.15 19.15 11.71
CA THR A 31 4.68 18.42 12.87
C THR A 31 4.10 19.41 13.87
N LYS A 32 2.86 19.16 14.29
CA LYS A 32 2.21 19.90 15.37
C LYS A 32 2.42 19.17 16.68
N THR A 33 2.11 19.83 17.78
CA THR A 33 2.02 19.11 19.06
C THR A 33 0.86 18.11 19.00
N LEU A 34 0.94 17.02 19.76
CA LEU A 34 -0.17 16.06 19.83
C LEU A 34 -1.45 16.75 20.33
N GLU A 35 -1.37 17.68 21.28
CA GLU A 35 -2.53 18.45 21.75
C GLU A 35 -3.27 19.16 20.62
N GLU A 36 -2.56 19.71 19.63
CA GLU A 36 -3.14 20.33 18.44
C GLU A 36 -3.69 19.29 17.45
N GLU A 37 -3.04 18.14 17.30
CA GLU A 37 -3.55 17.03 16.46
C GLU A 37 -4.82 16.40 17.07
N PHE A 38 -4.93 16.28 18.39
CA PHE A 38 -6.14 15.79 19.06
C PHE A 38 -7.35 16.71 18.82
N GLN A 39 -7.11 18.01 18.58
CA GLN A 39 -8.18 18.97 18.29
C GLN A 39 -8.77 18.79 16.88
N SER A 40 -8.08 18.10 15.95
CA SER A 40 -8.64 17.83 14.61
C SER A 40 -9.60 16.65 14.58
N GLY A 41 -9.84 15.99 15.73
CA GLY A 41 -10.78 14.87 15.84
C GLY A 41 -10.20 13.50 15.49
N VAL A 42 -8.88 13.40 15.26
CA VAL A 42 -8.20 12.13 15.04
C VAL A 42 -8.26 11.28 16.31
N ARG A 43 -8.78 10.05 16.17
CA ARG A 43 -8.81 9.08 17.27
C ARG A 43 -7.44 8.40 17.39
N TRP A 44 -6.59 8.95 18.23
CA TRP A 44 -5.28 8.38 18.55
C TRP A 44 -5.35 7.26 19.59
N GLN A 45 -4.33 6.40 19.57
CA GLN A 45 -4.01 5.52 20.70
C GLN A 45 -3.73 6.33 21.98
N LYS A 46 -3.82 5.68 23.15
CA LYS A 46 -3.48 6.34 24.42
C LYS A 46 -1.98 6.61 24.48
N VAL A 47 -1.59 7.89 24.47
CA VAL A 47 -0.19 8.33 24.63
C VAL A 47 -0.03 8.97 26.02
N PRO A 48 1.10 8.74 26.74
CA PRO A 48 1.34 9.38 28.02
C PRO A 48 1.26 10.92 27.95
N THR A 49 0.61 11.55 28.93
CA THR A 49 0.36 13.01 28.97
C THR A 49 1.62 13.85 28.77
N ARG A 50 2.79 13.33 29.18
CA ARG A 50 4.09 14.01 29.00
C ARG A 50 4.43 14.31 27.54
N TYR A 51 3.88 13.57 26.58
CA TYR A 51 4.12 13.77 25.15
C TYR A 51 3.19 14.82 24.53
N LEU A 52 2.07 15.16 25.17
CA LEU A 52 1.03 15.99 24.57
C LEU A 52 1.52 17.41 24.22
N LYS A 53 2.38 17.95 25.08
CA LYS A 53 2.87 19.34 25.00
C LYS A 53 4.29 19.47 24.48
N LEU A 54 4.90 18.37 24.03
CA LEU A 54 6.26 18.45 23.50
C LEU A 54 6.23 19.15 22.15
N THR A 55 7.14 20.11 21.98
CA THR A 55 7.38 20.72 20.67
C THR A 55 8.09 19.72 19.75
N PRO A 56 8.04 19.89 18.41
CA PRO A 56 8.76 19.04 17.47
C PRO A 56 10.25 18.90 17.81
N ASP A 57 10.93 20.01 18.13
CA ASP A 57 12.35 20.00 18.52
C ASP A 57 12.62 19.18 19.80
N GLN A 58 11.69 19.22 20.76
CA GLN A 58 11.80 18.42 21.99
C GLN A 58 11.58 16.93 21.71
N VAL A 59 10.66 16.58 20.81
CA VAL A 59 10.44 15.20 20.35
C VAL A 59 11.70 14.69 19.64
N GLU A 60 12.24 15.46 18.72
CA GLU A 60 13.47 15.14 17.98
C GLU A 60 14.66 14.92 18.92
N ALA A 61 14.90 15.85 19.86
CA ALA A 61 15.96 15.72 20.84
C ALA A 61 15.76 14.47 21.73
N GLY A 62 14.52 14.17 22.11
CA GLY A 62 14.17 12.98 22.87
C GLY A 62 14.44 11.68 22.12
N ILE A 63 14.10 11.61 20.82
CA ILE A 63 14.38 10.45 19.96
C ILE A 63 15.88 10.26 19.82
N LYS A 64 16.64 11.33 19.55
CA LYS A 64 18.11 11.29 19.44
C LYS A 64 18.76 10.79 20.74
N TYR A 65 18.28 11.26 21.89
CA TYR A 65 18.74 10.78 23.19
C TYR A 65 18.44 9.28 23.39
N ALA A 66 17.20 8.86 23.17
CA ALA A 66 16.79 7.46 23.34
C ALA A 66 17.58 6.52 22.42
N ARG A 67 17.77 6.90 21.15
CA ARG A 67 18.58 6.13 20.20
C ARG A 67 20.03 5.97 20.67
N LYS A 68 20.63 7.03 21.21
CA LYS A 68 21.99 6.98 21.75
C LYS A 68 22.10 6.03 22.96
N GLU A 69 21.11 6.07 23.86
CA GLU A 69 21.10 5.21 25.06
C GLU A 69 20.86 3.74 24.73
N ILE A 70 19.97 3.44 23.77
CA ILE A 70 19.65 2.06 23.38
C ILE A 70 20.75 1.46 22.49
N GLY A 71 21.38 2.27 21.64
CA GLY A 71 22.44 1.85 20.73
C GLY A 71 21.95 0.81 19.71
N THR A 72 22.80 -0.16 19.39
CA THR A 72 22.54 -1.20 18.38
C THR A 72 21.46 -2.21 18.78
N LYS A 73 20.97 -2.15 20.02
CA LYS A 73 19.88 -3.02 20.50
C LYS A 73 18.52 -2.67 19.90
N ALA A 74 18.39 -1.51 19.24
CA ALA A 74 17.19 -1.14 18.51
C ALA A 74 17.52 -0.69 17.09
N VAL A 75 16.62 -1.02 16.17
CA VAL A 75 16.64 -0.57 14.78
C VAL A 75 15.31 0.10 14.46
N VAL A 76 15.35 1.19 13.69
CA VAL A 76 14.17 1.87 13.18
C VAL A 76 14.07 1.63 11.68
N LEU A 77 12.96 1.03 11.26
CA LEU A 77 12.64 0.73 9.87
C LEU A 77 11.61 1.74 9.38
N GLY A 78 11.88 2.43 8.27
CA GLY A 78 11.00 3.47 7.76
C GLY A 78 10.55 3.22 6.33
N HIS A 79 9.23 3.11 6.12
CA HIS A 79 8.68 2.98 4.77
C HIS A 79 8.81 4.28 3.97
N HIS A 80 8.95 4.18 2.64
CA HIS A 80 9.05 5.32 1.71
C HIS A 80 7.87 6.29 1.70
N TYR A 81 6.77 5.98 2.40
CA TYR A 81 5.61 6.89 2.53
C TYR A 81 5.58 7.63 3.87
N GLN A 82 6.57 7.42 4.75
CA GLN A 82 6.64 8.17 6.01
C GLN A 82 6.93 9.64 5.75
N ARG A 83 6.47 10.49 6.67
CA ARG A 83 6.79 11.92 6.68
C ARG A 83 8.28 12.14 7.02
N GLU A 84 8.82 13.29 6.60
CA GLU A 84 10.23 13.63 6.83
C GLU A 84 10.60 13.71 8.33
N ASP A 85 9.65 14.16 9.16
CA ASP A 85 9.81 14.21 10.61
C ASP A 85 10.02 12.83 11.26
N VAL A 86 9.57 11.75 10.60
CA VAL A 86 9.73 10.37 11.06
C VAL A 86 10.91 9.67 10.37
N ILE A 87 10.97 9.72 9.03
CA ILE A 87 11.93 8.95 8.22
C ILE A 87 13.39 9.32 8.51
N GLN A 88 13.64 10.53 9.00
CA GLN A 88 14.97 11.01 9.35
C GLN A 88 15.64 10.16 10.44
N PHE A 89 14.84 9.47 11.26
CA PHE A 89 15.32 8.59 12.32
C PHE A 89 15.45 7.13 11.90
N ALA A 90 15.08 6.78 10.67
CA ALA A 90 15.15 5.42 10.16
C ALA A 90 16.60 5.02 9.87
N ASP A 91 16.99 3.85 10.38
CA ASP A 91 18.28 3.20 10.08
C ASP A 91 18.25 2.57 8.68
N PHE A 92 17.10 1.99 8.31
CA PHE A 92 16.85 1.45 6.98
C PHE A 92 15.58 2.04 6.40
N ARG A 93 15.63 2.32 5.10
CA ARG A 93 14.51 2.86 4.31
C ARG A 93 14.26 1.93 3.13
N GLY A 94 13.00 1.61 2.87
CA GLY A 94 12.68 0.60 1.86
C GLY A 94 11.19 0.42 1.62
N ASP A 95 10.90 -0.49 0.70
CA ASP A 95 9.57 -1.07 0.54
C ASP A 95 9.23 -2.08 1.67
N SER A 96 7.99 -2.53 1.69
CA SER A 96 7.48 -3.44 2.71
C SER A 96 8.34 -4.69 2.93
N TYR A 97 8.78 -5.35 1.85
CA TYR A 97 9.46 -6.65 1.95
C TYR A 97 10.94 -6.50 2.28
N LEU A 98 11.61 -5.51 1.70
CA LEU A 98 13.00 -5.20 2.01
C LEU A 98 13.16 -4.85 3.50
N LEU A 99 12.23 -4.08 4.06
CA LEU A 99 12.24 -3.76 5.48
C LEU A 99 12.03 -5.00 6.36
N SER A 100 11.11 -5.90 6.02
CA SER A 100 10.93 -7.16 6.76
C SER A 100 12.16 -8.09 6.66
N LYS A 101 12.91 -8.07 5.55
CA LYS A 101 14.21 -8.76 5.47
C LYS A 101 15.25 -8.13 6.39
N HIS A 102 15.39 -6.81 6.37
CA HIS A 102 16.34 -6.12 7.24
C HIS A 102 16.03 -6.32 8.73
N ALA A 103 14.74 -6.38 9.11
CA ALA A 103 14.31 -6.79 10.44
C ALA A 103 14.93 -8.15 10.84
N ALA A 104 14.74 -9.15 9.99
CA ALA A 104 15.25 -10.50 10.20
C ALA A 104 16.78 -10.59 10.17
N GLU A 105 17.46 -9.79 9.34
CA GLU A 105 18.93 -9.80 9.19
C GLU A 105 19.64 -9.07 10.35
N THR A 106 18.98 -8.13 11.02
CA THR A 106 19.58 -7.31 12.09
C THR A 106 19.55 -8.04 13.45
N LYS A 107 20.27 -9.16 13.55
CA LYS A 107 20.28 -10.04 14.72
C LYS A 107 20.76 -9.38 16.02
N GLU A 108 21.50 -8.28 15.94
CA GLU A 108 21.93 -7.52 17.12
C GLU A 108 20.79 -6.69 17.75
N ALA A 109 19.78 -6.32 16.95
CA ALA A 109 18.66 -5.51 17.38
C ALA A 109 17.57 -6.39 17.97
N LYS A 110 17.35 -6.26 19.28
CA LYS A 110 16.24 -6.88 20.00
C LYS A 110 14.92 -6.15 19.82
N TRP A 111 14.98 -4.87 19.46
CA TRP A 111 13.80 -4.02 19.30
C TRP A 111 13.75 -3.48 17.88
N ILE A 112 12.71 -3.83 17.14
CA ILE A 112 12.50 -3.39 15.76
C ILE A 112 11.33 -2.42 15.76
N ILE A 113 11.62 -1.13 15.61
CA ILE A 113 10.58 -0.08 15.57
C ILE A 113 10.18 0.10 14.10
N PHE A 114 8.98 -0.37 13.75
CA PHE A 114 8.50 -0.36 12.38
C PHE A 114 7.65 0.89 12.11
N CYS A 115 8.25 1.92 11.51
CA CYS A 115 7.56 3.11 11.03
C CYS A 115 6.89 2.82 9.68
N GLY A 116 5.75 2.12 9.74
CA GLY A 116 4.93 1.71 8.61
C GLY A 116 3.49 1.47 9.05
N VAL A 117 2.84 0.48 8.44
CA VAL A 117 1.46 0.06 8.75
C VAL A 117 1.43 -1.37 9.28
N HIS A 118 0.30 -1.79 9.84
CA HIS A 118 0.12 -3.02 10.61
C HIS A 118 0.66 -4.27 9.92
N PHE A 119 0.22 -4.56 8.68
CA PHE A 119 0.66 -5.76 7.98
C PHE A 119 2.17 -5.81 7.71
N MET A 120 2.84 -4.66 7.60
CA MET A 120 4.28 -4.61 7.38
C MET A 120 5.02 -5.00 8.66
N ALA A 121 4.54 -4.50 9.81
CA ALA A 121 5.04 -4.88 11.11
C ALA A 121 4.78 -6.37 11.40
N GLU A 122 3.60 -6.89 11.09
CA GLU A 122 3.30 -8.34 11.18
C GLU A 122 4.28 -9.15 10.33
N THR A 123 4.59 -8.71 9.11
CA THR A 123 5.52 -9.46 8.26
C THR A 123 6.96 -9.40 8.76
N ALA A 124 7.37 -8.27 9.34
CA ALA A 124 8.66 -8.20 10.02
C ALA A 124 8.70 -9.17 11.22
N ASP A 125 7.62 -9.25 11.99
CA ASP A 125 7.50 -10.15 13.15
C ASP A 125 7.56 -11.62 12.72
N LEU A 126 6.84 -11.99 11.66
CA LEU A 126 6.86 -13.33 11.07
C LEU A 126 8.25 -13.79 10.60
N LEU A 127 9.13 -12.88 10.18
CA LEU A 127 10.47 -13.20 9.67
C LEU A 127 11.57 -13.05 10.73
N SER A 128 11.29 -12.38 11.84
CA SER A 128 12.27 -12.13 12.90
C SER A 128 12.40 -13.34 13.83
N ASP A 129 13.49 -13.39 14.60
CA ASP A 129 13.69 -14.47 15.58
C ASP A 129 12.85 -14.23 16.86
N ASP A 130 12.60 -15.27 17.65
CA ASP A 130 11.80 -15.23 18.89
C ASP A 130 12.30 -14.20 19.93
N ASP A 131 13.58 -13.83 19.90
CA ASP A 131 14.19 -12.86 20.82
C ASP A 131 14.23 -11.42 20.28
N GLN A 132 13.70 -11.21 19.07
CA GLN A 132 13.45 -9.90 18.49
C GLN A 132 11.98 -9.50 18.71
N HIS A 133 11.76 -8.23 19.01
CA HIS A 133 10.44 -7.70 19.31
C HIS A 133 10.10 -6.58 18.33
N VAL A 134 9.09 -6.81 17.50
CA VAL A 134 8.60 -5.81 16.56
C VAL A 134 7.58 -4.89 17.24
N ILE A 135 7.82 -3.59 17.14
CA ILE A 135 6.98 -2.54 17.71
C ILE A 135 6.42 -1.71 16.56
N LEU A 136 5.10 -1.72 16.42
CA LEU A 136 4.37 -0.75 15.62
C LEU A 136 4.02 0.47 16.49
N PRO A 137 4.57 1.67 16.22
CA PRO A 137 4.38 2.81 17.10
C PRO A 137 2.92 3.24 17.26
N ASN A 138 2.05 2.97 16.27
CA ASN A 138 0.63 3.26 16.33
C ASN A 138 -0.17 2.08 15.76
N MET A 139 -0.90 1.37 16.62
CA MET A 139 -1.70 0.21 16.20
C MET A 139 -2.85 0.57 15.25
N ALA A 140 -3.26 1.85 15.21
CA ALA A 140 -4.25 2.32 14.25
C ALA A 140 -3.67 2.62 12.85
N ALA A 141 -2.35 2.48 12.65
CA ALA A 141 -1.72 2.63 11.34
C ALA A 141 -2.07 1.43 10.45
N GLY A 142 -3.25 1.46 9.85
CA GLY A 142 -3.76 0.44 8.94
C GLY A 142 -3.50 0.75 7.47
N CYS A 143 -3.96 -0.16 6.61
CA CYS A 143 -4.02 0.04 5.18
C CYS A 143 -5.45 -0.28 4.75
N SER A 144 -6.17 0.75 4.30
CA SER A 144 -7.58 0.62 3.89
C SER A 144 -7.79 -0.53 2.92
N MET A 145 -6.85 -0.75 2.01
CA MET A 145 -6.90 -1.84 1.04
C MET A 145 -6.68 -3.23 1.66
N ALA A 146 -5.80 -3.37 2.65
CA ALA A 146 -5.66 -4.63 3.37
C ALA A 146 -6.96 -4.95 4.14
N ASP A 147 -7.59 -3.91 4.70
CA ASP A 147 -8.86 -4.02 5.43
C ASP A 147 -10.07 -4.30 4.50
N MET A 148 -9.94 -4.13 3.17
CA MET A 148 -10.97 -4.51 2.20
C MET A 148 -11.06 -6.02 1.96
N ALA A 149 -10.13 -6.80 2.50
CA ALA A 149 -10.15 -8.25 2.47
C ALA A 149 -10.13 -8.76 3.91
N ALA A 150 -11.31 -8.85 4.53
CA ALA A 150 -11.41 -9.49 5.84
C ALA A 150 -11.07 -10.97 5.72
N SER A 151 -10.29 -11.50 6.65
CA SER A 151 -9.78 -12.88 6.56
C SER A 151 -10.92 -13.90 6.43
N ASP A 152 -12.01 -13.73 7.18
CA ASP A 152 -13.16 -14.64 7.14
C ASP A 152 -13.86 -14.60 5.75
N ASP A 153 -14.03 -13.42 5.16
CA ASP A 153 -14.61 -13.30 3.80
C ASP A 153 -13.71 -13.96 2.73
N VAL A 154 -12.38 -13.93 2.93
CA VAL A 154 -11.42 -14.56 2.00
C VAL A 154 -11.42 -16.08 2.16
N GLU A 155 -11.60 -16.58 3.39
CA GLU A 155 -11.79 -18.01 3.67
C GLU A 155 -13.08 -18.51 3.00
N ASP A 156 -14.20 -17.83 3.22
CA ASP A 156 -15.49 -18.17 2.61
C ASP A 156 -15.39 -18.16 1.07
N ALA A 157 -14.77 -17.12 0.49
CA ALA A 157 -14.54 -17.04 -0.94
C ALA A 157 -13.64 -18.16 -1.46
N TRP A 158 -12.62 -18.56 -0.71
CA TRP A 158 -11.76 -19.66 -1.08
C TRP A 158 -12.54 -20.97 -1.13
N ASP A 159 -13.34 -21.26 -0.11
CA ASP A 159 -14.17 -22.47 -0.05
C ASP A 159 -15.19 -22.51 -1.21
N ASP A 160 -15.90 -21.40 -1.48
CA ASP A 160 -16.82 -21.29 -2.61
C ASP A 160 -16.12 -21.55 -3.96
N LEU A 161 -14.91 -21.01 -4.15
CA LEU A 161 -14.13 -21.21 -5.38
C LEU A 161 -13.70 -22.67 -5.55
N ILE A 162 -13.29 -23.32 -4.46
CA ILE A 162 -12.90 -24.73 -4.46
C ILE A 162 -14.10 -25.63 -4.75
N ASP A 163 -15.26 -25.34 -4.18
CA ASP A 163 -16.50 -26.10 -4.42
C ASP A 163 -16.92 -26.06 -5.89
N VAL A 164 -16.75 -24.92 -6.56
CA VAL A 164 -17.09 -24.77 -8.00
C VAL A 164 -16.04 -25.38 -8.93
N LEU A 165 -14.76 -25.18 -8.62
CA LEU A 165 -13.66 -25.62 -9.48
C LEU A 165 -13.30 -27.09 -9.28
N GLY A 166 -13.63 -27.65 -8.12
CA GLY A 166 -13.27 -28.99 -7.72
C GLY A 166 -11.76 -29.19 -7.54
N GLU A 167 -11.40 -30.43 -7.23
CA GLU A 167 -10.01 -30.88 -7.24
C GLU A 167 -9.58 -31.21 -8.69
N GLY A 168 -8.41 -30.73 -9.10
CA GLY A 168 -7.79 -31.10 -10.37
C GLY A 168 -7.36 -32.57 -10.40
N GLU A 169 -6.82 -33.03 -11.53
CA GLU A 169 -6.46 -34.44 -11.78
C GLU A 169 -5.51 -35.05 -10.73
N ASN A 170 -4.78 -34.22 -9.97
CA ASN A 170 -3.84 -34.63 -8.93
C ASN A 170 -4.39 -34.48 -7.49
N GLY A 171 -5.68 -34.21 -7.30
CA GLY A 171 -6.26 -33.94 -5.98
C GLY A 171 -5.89 -32.56 -5.42
N GLN A 172 -5.41 -31.63 -6.27
CA GLN A 172 -5.07 -30.26 -5.90
C GLN A 172 -5.95 -29.28 -6.66
N ALA A 173 -6.36 -28.19 -6.01
CA ALA A 173 -7.09 -27.10 -6.63
C ALA A 173 -6.37 -26.58 -7.88
N GLU A 174 -7.10 -26.39 -8.99
CA GLU A 174 -6.52 -25.84 -10.22
C GLU A 174 -6.36 -24.30 -10.19
N ILE A 175 -6.49 -23.71 -9.00
CA ILE A 175 -6.37 -22.28 -8.73
C ILE A 175 -5.29 -22.03 -7.68
N ILE A 176 -4.42 -21.06 -7.96
CA ILE A 176 -3.32 -20.68 -7.08
C ILE A 176 -3.64 -19.34 -6.42
N PRO A 177 -3.73 -19.27 -5.08
CA PRO A 177 -3.94 -18.01 -4.38
C PRO A 177 -2.63 -17.21 -4.32
N ILE A 178 -2.69 -15.97 -4.79
CA ILE A 178 -1.61 -15.00 -4.69
C ILE A 178 -2.15 -13.81 -3.90
N THR A 179 -1.48 -13.48 -2.80
CA THR A 179 -1.79 -12.26 -2.06
C THR A 179 -0.69 -11.23 -2.23
N TYR A 180 -1.06 -9.99 -2.46
CA TYR A 180 -0.17 -8.87 -2.35
C TYR A 180 0.26 -8.69 -0.87
N MET A 181 1.46 -8.18 -0.66
CA MET A 181 2.05 -7.92 0.65
C MET A 181 1.11 -7.12 1.57
N ASN A 182 0.31 -6.23 0.99
CA ASN A 182 -0.68 -5.40 1.65
C ASN A 182 -1.95 -6.22 2.00
N SER A 183 -1.77 -7.21 2.87
CA SER A 183 -2.77 -8.17 3.32
C SER A 183 -2.49 -8.57 4.77
N THR A 184 -3.47 -9.15 5.47
CA THR A 184 -3.25 -9.65 6.85
C THR A 184 -2.33 -10.87 6.87
N ALA A 185 -1.71 -11.16 8.01
CA ALA A 185 -0.98 -12.41 8.21
C ALA A 185 -1.85 -13.66 7.95
N ALA A 186 -3.14 -13.61 8.26
CA ALA A 186 -4.08 -14.72 8.02
C ALA A 186 -4.25 -15.03 6.52
N ILE A 187 -4.40 -14.00 5.67
CA ILE A 187 -4.48 -14.18 4.21
C ILE A 187 -3.17 -14.75 3.65
N LYS A 188 -2.01 -14.31 4.19
CA LYS A 188 -0.71 -14.90 3.83
C LYS A 188 -0.65 -16.38 4.20
N ALA A 189 -1.17 -16.76 5.37
CA ALA A 189 -1.24 -18.15 5.81
C ALA A 189 -2.18 -18.99 4.91
N LEU A 190 -3.34 -18.43 4.50
CA LEU A 190 -4.24 -19.05 3.52
C LEU A 190 -3.52 -19.32 2.20
N CYS A 191 -2.78 -18.33 1.68
CA CYS A 191 -2.00 -18.52 0.45
C CYS A 191 -0.95 -19.63 0.65
N GLY A 192 -0.16 -19.57 1.72
CA GLY A 192 0.91 -20.52 1.98
C GLY A 192 0.43 -21.97 2.13
N ARG A 193 -0.66 -22.20 2.87
CA ARG A 193 -1.19 -23.57 3.10
C ARG A 193 -1.89 -24.16 1.86
N ASN A 194 -2.33 -23.31 0.93
CA ASN A 194 -2.98 -23.71 -0.33
C ASN A 194 -2.01 -23.67 -1.53
N GLY A 195 -0.69 -23.73 -1.29
CA GLY A 195 0.31 -23.79 -2.36
C GLY A 195 0.44 -22.49 -3.17
N GLY A 196 0.01 -21.38 -2.60
CA GLY A 196 0.13 -20.04 -3.13
C GLY A 196 1.38 -19.30 -2.67
N LEU A 197 1.40 -17.97 -2.88
CA LEU A 197 2.52 -17.12 -2.45
C LEU A 197 2.10 -15.69 -2.09
N VAL A 198 3.06 -14.95 -1.53
CA VAL A 198 2.95 -13.50 -1.31
C VAL A 198 3.78 -12.77 -2.37
N CYS A 199 3.22 -11.72 -2.97
CA CYS A 199 3.92 -10.86 -3.94
C CYS A 199 3.99 -9.40 -3.49
N THR A 200 4.79 -8.59 -4.17
CA THR A 200 4.80 -7.13 -4.12
C THR A 200 4.57 -6.57 -5.52
N SER A 201 4.36 -5.25 -5.66
CA SER A 201 4.30 -4.62 -6.99
C SER A 201 5.61 -4.77 -7.79
N SER A 202 6.74 -5.05 -7.13
CA SER A 202 8.03 -5.29 -7.78
C SER A 202 8.19 -6.70 -8.36
N ASN A 203 7.44 -7.70 -7.88
CA ASN A 203 7.59 -9.10 -8.31
C ASN A 203 6.27 -9.78 -8.72
N ALA A 204 5.16 -9.04 -8.82
CA ALA A 204 3.87 -9.55 -9.27
C ALA A 204 3.98 -10.26 -10.63
N ASP A 205 4.80 -9.74 -11.54
CA ASP A 205 5.09 -10.34 -12.84
C ASP A 205 5.64 -11.79 -12.71
N ALA A 206 6.68 -11.98 -11.89
CA ALA A 206 7.27 -13.30 -11.64
C ALA A 206 6.34 -14.22 -10.84
N ALA A 207 5.52 -13.66 -9.95
CA ALA A 207 4.50 -14.39 -9.21
C ALA A 207 3.42 -14.98 -10.14
N TYR A 208 3.00 -14.23 -11.17
CA TYR A 208 2.06 -14.71 -12.18
C TYR A 208 2.64 -15.86 -12.99
N ASP A 209 3.89 -15.72 -13.46
CA ASP A 209 4.56 -16.80 -14.20
C ASP A 209 4.63 -18.07 -13.36
N TRP A 210 5.10 -17.94 -12.11
CA TRP A 210 5.21 -19.06 -11.18
C TRP A 210 3.87 -19.79 -10.96
N ALA A 211 2.78 -19.03 -10.82
CA ALA A 211 1.46 -19.58 -10.57
C ALA A 211 0.84 -20.23 -11.81
N LEU A 212 0.97 -19.62 -12.99
CA LEU A 212 0.44 -20.16 -14.25
C LEU A 212 1.18 -21.40 -14.74
N GLU A 213 2.43 -21.60 -14.32
CA GLU A 213 3.16 -22.85 -14.54
C GLU A 213 2.62 -24.03 -13.71
N ARG A 214 1.94 -23.74 -12.59
CA ARG A 214 1.57 -24.73 -11.56
C ARG A 214 0.08 -24.99 -11.47
N GLY A 215 -0.73 -23.97 -11.73
CA GLY A 215 -2.18 -24.06 -11.77
C GLY A 215 -2.73 -23.50 -13.07
N LYS A 216 -4.03 -23.66 -13.26
CA LYS A 216 -4.72 -23.12 -14.44
C LYS A 216 -5.20 -21.70 -14.21
N ARG A 217 -5.41 -21.31 -12.94
CA ARG A 217 -6.04 -20.06 -12.54
C ARG A 217 -5.29 -19.39 -11.40
N ILE A 218 -5.47 -18.09 -11.26
CA ILE A 218 -4.96 -17.30 -10.14
C ILE A 218 -6.14 -16.71 -9.37
N PHE A 219 -6.13 -16.82 -8.04
CA PHE A 219 -6.95 -15.98 -7.17
C PHE A 219 -6.07 -14.87 -6.59
N PHE A 220 -6.26 -13.62 -7.03
CA PHE A 220 -5.39 -12.50 -6.68
C PHE A 220 -6.04 -11.56 -5.66
N LEU A 221 -5.34 -11.33 -4.55
CA LEU A 221 -5.81 -10.58 -3.38
C LEU A 221 -4.85 -9.42 -3.03
N PRO A 222 -5.31 -8.37 -2.33
CA PRO A 222 -6.67 -7.85 -2.37
C PRO A 222 -6.86 -6.83 -3.51
N ASP A 223 -5.79 -6.37 -4.17
CA ASP A 223 -5.86 -5.28 -5.14
C ASP A 223 -6.20 -5.77 -6.55
N GLN A 224 -7.40 -5.44 -7.02
CA GLN A 224 -7.86 -5.80 -8.36
C GLN A 224 -7.05 -5.13 -9.48
N HIS A 225 -6.51 -3.94 -9.26
CA HIS A 225 -5.81 -3.17 -10.29
C HIS A 225 -4.40 -3.72 -10.50
N LEU A 226 -3.65 -3.97 -9.43
CA LEU A 226 -2.36 -4.64 -9.52
C LEU A 226 -2.51 -6.01 -10.21
N GLY A 227 -3.48 -6.82 -9.78
CA GLY A 227 -3.74 -8.12 -10.39
C GLY A 227 -4.11 -8.00 -11.87
N ARG A 228 -5.09 -7.16 -12.21
CA ARG A 228 -5.55 -6.93 -13.60
C ARG A 228 -4.45 -6.40 -14.49
N ASN A 229 -3.70 -5.40 -14.03
CA ASN A 229 -2.63 -4.78 -14.82
C ASN A 229 -1.48 -5.76 -15.06
N THR A 230 -1.17 -6.62 -14.08
CA THR A 230 -0.19 -7.70 -14.24
C THR A 230 -0.70 -8.74 -15.24
N GLY A 231 -1.95 -9.19 -15.11
CA GLY A 231 -2.55 -10.16 -16.04
C GLY A 231 -2.57 -9.68 -17.49
N LEU A 232 -2.95 -8.42 -17.72
CA LEU A 232 -2.94 -7.82 -19.06
C LEU A 232 -1.53 -7.69 -19.63
N ALA A 233 -0.54 -7.32 -18.82
CA ALA A 233 0.86 -7.27 -19.25
C ALA A 233 1.39 -8.67 -19.66
N LYS A 234 0.86 -9.73 -19.05
CA LYS A 234 1.12 -11.14 -19.43
C LYS A 234 0.30 -11.64 -20.62
N GLY A 235 -0.54 -10.79 -21.21
CA GLY A 235 -1.39 -11.15 -22.35
C GLY A 235 -2.61 -11.98 -21.99
N ILE A 236 -3.03 -12.00 -20.71
CA ILE A 236 -4.32 -12.58 -20.32
C ILE A 236 -5.43 -11.61 -20.75
N PRO A 237 -6.39 -12.05 -21.57
CA PRO A 237 -7.49 -11.19 -22.02
C PRO A 237 -8.35 -10.69 -20.85
N ALA A 238 -8.92 -9.48 -21.00
CA ALA A 238 -9.73 -8.87 -19.94
C ALA A 238 -10.98 -9.69 -19.59
N GLU A 239 -11.55 -10.35 -20.59
CA GLU A 239 -12.70 -11.25 -20.49
C GLU A 239 -12.41 -12.54 -19.70
N GLU A 240 -11.15 -12.94 -19.58
CA GLU A 240 -10.72 -14.08 -18.75
C GLU A 240 -10.39 -13.65 -17.31
N MET A 241 -10.64 -12.38 -16.96
CA MET A 241 -10.40 -11.86 -15.61
C MET A 241 -11.71 -11.36 -14.99
N VAL A 242 -12.16 -12.04 -13.95
CA VAL A 242 -13.40 -11.71 -13.23
C VAL A 242 -13.10 -11.08 -11.88
N VAL A 243 -14.02 -10.26 -11.36
CA VAL A 243 -13.86 -9.60 -10.06
C VAL A 243 -14.80 -10.24 -9.04
N TRP A 244 -14.25 -10.75 -7.95
CA TRP A 244 -14.96 -11.28 -6.80
C TRP A 244 -15.36 -10.16 -5.84
N ASN A 245 -16.65 -9.91 -5.69
CA ASN A 245 -17.19 -8.98 -4.72
C ASN A 245 -17.62 -9.71 -3.43
N PRO A 246 -16.92 -9.53 -2.29
CA PRO A 246 -17.23 -10.26 -1.04
C PRO A 246 -18.62 -9.96 -0.48
N PHE A 247 -19.25 -8.86 -0.89
CA PHE A 247 -20.59 -8.48 -0.43
C PHE A 247 -21.72 -9.12 -1.25
N LYS A 248 -21.40 -10.04 -2.17
CA LYS A 248 -22.37 -10.74 -3.00
C LYS A 248 -22.18 -12.25 -2.88
N PRO A 249 -23.27 -13.05 -2.93
CA PRO A 249 -23.15 -14.51 -3.05
C PRO A 249 -22.29 -14.88 -4.26
N MET A 250 -21.39 -15.86 -4.08
CA MET A 250 -20.45 -16.32 -5.12
C MET A 250 -19.64 -15.19 -5.78
N GLY A 251 -19.30 -14.13 -5.02
CA GLY A 251 -18.61 -12.96 -5.57
C GLY A 251 -19.44 -12.12 -6.54
N GLY A 252 -20.72 -12.44 -6.73
CA GLY A 252 -21.55 -11.90 -7.81
C GLY A 252 -21.31 -12.54 -9.18
N LEU A 253 -20.69 -13.72 -9.22
CA LEU A 253 -20.33 -14.48 -10.41
C LEU A 253 -21.21 -15.73 -10.55
N SER A 254 -21.41 -16.19 -11.78
CA SER A 254 -21.95 -17.53 -12.03
C SER A 254 -20.83 -18.57 -11.95
N GLU A 255 -21.19 -19.85 -11.74
CA GLU A 255 -20.22 -20.94 -11.79
C GLU A 255 -19.46 -20.99 -13.13
N SER A 256 -20.15 -20.67 -14.23
CA SER A 256 -19.54 -20.58 -15.57
C SER A 256 -18.51 -19.44 -15.65
N ASP A 257 -18.76 -18.31 -15.00
CA ASP A 257 -17.77 -17.21 -14.97
C ASP A 257 -16.50 -17.66 -14.23
N ILE A 258 -16.65 -18.34 -13.09
CA ILE A 258 -15.54 -18.87 -12.28
C ILE A 258 -14.76 -19.94 -13.06
N GLN A 259 -15.45 -20.87 -13.72
CA GLN A 259 -14.82 -21.94 -14.49
C GLN A 259 -14.04 -21.42 -15.70
N ASN A 260 -14.54 -20.39 -16.37
CA ASN A 260 -13.88 -19.82 -17.56
C ASN A 260 -12.81 -18.78 -17.22
N ALA A 261 -12.80 -18.23 -16.01
CA ALA A 261 -11.81 -17.25 -15.60
C ALA A 261 -10.41 -17.88 -15.50
N LYS A 262 -9.41 -17.13 -15.94
CA LYS A 262 -7.99 -17.40 -15.73
C LYS A 262 -7.44 -16.64 -14.52
N VAL A 263 -8.03 -15.49 -14.21
CA VAL A 263 -7.71 -14.72 -13.01
C VAL A 263 -9.00 -14.30 -12.32
N ILE A 264 -9.10 -14.55 -11.03
CA ILE A 264 -10.17 -14.10 -10.16
C ILE A 264 -9.56 -13.03 -9.25
N LEU A 265 -10.06 -11.80 -9.37
CA LEU A 265 -9.52 -10.62 -8.70
C LEU A 265 -10.42 -10.25 -7.52
N TRP A 266 -9.86 -10.12 -6.32
CA TRP A 266 -10.61 -9.57 -5.19
C TRP A 266 -11.00 -8.11 -5.42
N GLN A 267 -12.21 -7.70 -5.07
CA GLN A 267 -12.68 -6.31 -5.22
C GLN A 267 -12.10 -5.33 -4.19
N GLY A 268 -10.78 -5.37 -3.96
CA GLY A 268 -10.05 -4.35 -3.20
C GLY A 268 -9.28 -3.41 -4.12
N HIS A 269 -8.90 -2.24 -3.60
CA HIS A 269 -8.09 -1.26 -4.33
C HIS A 269 -7.43 -0.27 -3.37
N CYS A 270 -6.33 0.33 -3.81
CA CYS A 270 -5.71 1.43 -3.08
C CYS A 270 -6.46 2.76 -3.30
N SER A 271 -6.97 3.37 -2.22
CA SER A 271 -7.68 4.65 -2.26
C SER A 271 -6.80 5.85 -2.64
N VAL A 272 -5.48 5.69 -2.63
CA VAL A 272 -4.53 6.70 -3.13
C VAL A 272 -4.44 6.64 -4.65
N HIS A 273 -4.19 5.45 -5.19
CA HIS A 273 -3.93 5.28 -6.63
C HIS A 273 -5.17 5.35 -7.52
N THR A 274 -6.36 5.09 -6.98
CA THR A 274 -7.62 5.29 -7.71
C THR A 274 -8.00 6.76 -7.90
N ARG A 275 -7.24 7.70 -7.31
CA ARG A 275 -7.47 9.14 -7.46
C ARG A 275 -6.83 9.73 -8.70
N PHE A 276 -5.89 9.01 -9.32
CA PHE A 276 -5.26 9.44 -10.56
C PHE A 276 -6.23 9.28 -11.72
N THR A 277 -6.19 10.21 -12.67
CA THR A 277 -7.09 10.24 -13.82
C THR A 277 -6.30 10.56 -15.09
N VAL A 278 -6.78 10.05 -16.23
CA VAL A 278 -6.22 10.37 -17.56
C VAL A 278 -6.20 11.88 -17.80
N LYS A 279 -7.22 12.62 -17.32
CA LYS A 279 -7.28 14.08 -17.44
C LYS A 279 -6.09 14.80 -16.78
N GLN A 280 -5.58 14.28 -15.66
CA GLN A 280 -4.39 14.85 -15.02
C GLN A 280 -3.13 14.62 -15.86
N ILE A 281 -3.00 13.45 -16.49
CA ILE A 281 -1.93 13.14 -17.44
C ILE A 281 -2.00 14.09 -18.64
N GLU A 282 -3.18 14.27 -19.22
CA GLU A 282 -3.41 15.20 -20.33
C GLU A 282 -3.13 16.66 -19.93
N GLU A 283 -3.42 17.05 -18.69
CA GLU A 283 -3.08 18.38 -18.19
C GLU A 283 -1.58 18.56 -18.00
N ALA A 284 -0.87 17.55 -17.48
CA ALA A 284 0.59 17.58 -17.38
C ALA A 284 1.22 17.74 -18.76
N ARG A 285 0.80 16.93 -19.74
CA ARG A 285 1.28 17.02 -21.14
C ARG A 285 0.92 18.32 -21.85
N ARG A 286 -0.19 18.98 -21.47
CA ARG A 286 -0.51 20.33 -21.99
C ARG A 286 0.38 21.43 -21.41
N LYS A 287 0.79 21.30 -20.14
CA LYS A 287 1.69 22.25 -19.49
C LYS A 287 3.13 22.07 -19.96
N ASP A 288 3.52 20.83 -20.20
CA ASP A 288 4.85 20.42 -20.64
C ASP A 288 4.72 19.27 -21.65
N PRO A 289 4.81 19.54 -22.96
CA PRO A 289 4.66 18.52 -24.00
C PRO A 289 5.71 17.40 -23.97
N ASP A 290 6.86 17.64 -23.33
CA ASP A 290 7.98 16.69 -23.25
C ASP A 290 7.99 15.93 -21.91
N VAL A 291 6.95 16.09 -21.07
CA VAL A 291 6.84 15.41 -19.78
C VAL A 291 6.66 13.89 -19.97
N ASN A 292 7.48 13.12 -19.26
CA ASN A 292 7.31 11.69 -19.11
C ASN A 292 6.39 11.41 -17.92
N VAL A 293 5.58 10.38 -18.00
CA VAL A 293 4.60 10.03 -16.97
C VAL A 293 4.86 8.61 -16.49
N VAL A 294 5.13 8.48 -15.18
CA VAL A 294 5.30 7.19 -14.52
C VAL A 294 4.26 7.04 -13.41
N VAL A 295 3.59 5.89 -13.36
CA VAL A 295 2.54 5.61 -12.36
C VAL A 295 2.76 4.29 -11.64
N HIS A 296 2.15 4.13 -10.47
CA HIS A 296 2.14 2.83 -9.79
C HIS A 296 1.14 1.86 -10.44
N PRO A 297 1.39 0.53 -10.49
CA PRO A 297 0.47 -0.45 -11.08
C PRO A 297 -0.83 -0.66 -10.30
N GLU A 298 -0.97 -0.07 -9.10
CA GLU A 298 -2.25 0.00 -8.36
C GLU A 298 -3.23 1.03 -8.97
N CYS A 299 -2.77 1.87 -9.91
CA CYS A 299 -3.64 2.77 -10.64
C CYS A 299 -4.65 2.01 -11.52
N VAL A 300 -5.80 2.64 -11.76
CA VAL A 300 -6.79 2.10 -12.70
C VAL A 300 -6.19 1.92 -14.10
N ARG A 301 -6.72 0.97 -14.87
CA ARG A 301 -6.15 0.53 -16.16
C ARG A 301 -5.95 1.69 -17.12
N GLU A 302 -6.93 2.59 -17.21
CA GLU A 302 -6.92 3.73 -18.11
C GLU A 302 -5.76 4.69 -17.81
N VAL A 303 -5.40 4.83 -16.53
CA VAL A 303 -4.25 5.65 -16.10
C VAL A 303 -2.94 4.95 -16.43
N VAL A 304 -2.88 3.63 -16.24
CA VAL A 304 -1.70 2.83 -16.59
C VAL A 304 -1.46 2.84 -18.11
N ASP A 305 -2.51 2.76 -18.92
CA ASP A 305 -2.45 2.86 -20.38
C ASP A 305 -2.01 4.23 -20.89
N ALA A 306 -2.41 5.30 -20.19
CA ALA A 306 -2.08 6.66 -20.59
C ALA A 306 -0.65 7.08 -20.20
N ALA A 307 -0.05 6.40 -19.22
CA ALA A 307 1.30 6.65 -18.73
C ALA A 307 2.37 6.08 -19.67
N ASP A 308 3.57 6.66 -19.64
CA ASP A 308 4.71 6.21 -20.46
C ASP A 308 5.37 4.95 -19.87
N CYS A 309 5.30 4.78 -18.56
CA CYS A 309 5.67 3.54 -17.88
C CYS A 309 4.93 3.39 -16.55
N ASN A 310 4.96 2.18 -15.99
CA ASN A 310 4.45 1.91 -14.66
C ASN A 310 5.32 0.90 -13.93
N GLY A 311 5.35 0.97 -12.61
CA GLY A 311 6.05 0.00 -11.78
C GLY A 311 5.97 0.34 -10.30
N SER A 312 6.62 -0.51 -9.49
CA SER A 312 6.70 -0.28 -8.05
C SER A 312 7.37 1.05 -7.70
N THR A 313 7.29 1.44 -6.43
CA THR A 313 8.01 2.60 -5.91
C THR A 313 9.51 2.54 -6.27
N GLU A 314 10.16 1.40 -6.06
CA GLU A 314 11.58 1.26 -6.41
C GLU A 314 11.83 1.39 -7.93
N PHE A 315 10.92 0.92 -8.78
CA PHE A 315 10.99 1.14 -10.23
C PHE A 315 10.88 2.63 -10.58
N ILE A 316 9.91 3.34 -10.00
CA ILE A 316 9.71 4.78 -10.19
C ILE A 316 10.99 5.54 -9.81
N ARG A 317 11.55 5.23 -8.63
CA ARG A 317 12.78 5.86 -8.14
C ARG A 317 13.95 5.65 -9.10
N LYS A 318 14.24 4.40 -9.49
CA LYS A 318 15.32 4.08 -10.45
C LYS A 318 15.11 4.73 -11.81
N THR A 319 13.87 4.84 -12.26
CA THR A 319 13.51 5.45 -13.53
C THR A 319 13.86 6.94 -13.52
N VAL A 320 13.48 7.66 -12.46
CA VAL A 320 13.74 9.10 -12.31
C VAL A 320 15.22 9.37 -12.04
N GLU A 321 15.87 8.61 -11.14
CA GLU A 321 17.31 8.73 -10.84
C GLU A 321 18.18 8.45 -12.08
N GLY A 322 17.74 7.52 -12.95
CA GLY A 322 18.43 7.17 -14.18
C GLY A 322 18.07 8.03 -15.39
N ALA A 323 17.14 8.97 -15.26
CA ALA A 323 16.67 9.77 -16.38
C ALA A 323 17.73 10.80 -16.83
N PRO A 324 17.83 11.11 -18.13
CA PRO A 324 18.74 12.14 -18.62
C PRO A 324 18.45 13.51 -17.98
N ALA A 325 19.51 14.26 -17.66
CA ALA A 325 19.38 15.61 -17.11
C ALA A 325 18.55 16.51 -18.04
N GLY A 326 17.65 17.30 -17.45
CA GLY A 326 16.73 18.18 -18.20
C GLY A 326 15.44 17.52 -18.67
N THR A 327 15.24 16.22 -18.40
CA THR A 327 13.92 15.59 -18.58
C THR A 327 12.95 15.98 -17.48
N SER A 328 11.67 16.01 -17.83
CA SER A 328 10.57 16.33 -16.93
C SER A 328 9.73 15.08 -16.68
N TRP A 329 9.27 14.91 -15.43
CA TRP A 329 8.56 13.71 -14.98
C TRP A 329 7.34 14.07 -14.14
N ALA A 330 6.18 13.50 -14.49
CA ALA A 330 5.00 13.45 -13.65
C ALA A 330 4.90 12.07 -12.99
N ILE A 331 4.74 12.05 -11.67
CA ILE A 331 4.75 10.82 -10.86
C ILE A 331 3.36 10.58 -10.27
N GLY A 332 2.72 9.47 -10.64
CA GLY A 332 1.43 9.02 -10.11
C GLY A 332 1.56 7.98 -9.01
N THR A 333 1.95 8.43 -7.81
CA THR A 333 1.99 7.61 -6.59
C THR A 333 1.82 8.48 -5.32
N GLU A 334 2.00 7.92 -4.13
CA GLU A 334 1.90 8.66 -2.87
C GLU A 334 2.86 9.87 -2.78
N ILE A 335 2.38 10.99 -2.23
CA ILE A 335 3.04 12.30 -2.33
C ILE A 335 4.41 12.37 -1.66
N ASN A 336 4.62 11.66 -0.54
CA ASN A 336 5.91 11.69 0.14
C ASN A 336 6.99 10.97 -0.67
N MET A 337 6.62 10.16 -1.67
CA MET A 337 7.57 9.62 -2.61
C MET A 337 8.02 10.65 -3.66
N VAL A 338 7.15 11.56 -4.08
CA VAL A 338 7.47 12.59 -5.08
C VAL A 338 8.50 13.59 -4.54
N ASN A 339 8.49 13.84 -3.23
CA ASN A 339 9.42 14.76 -2.57
C ASN A 339 10.80 14.15 -2.23
N ARG A 340 11.04 12.87 -2.57
CA ARG A 340 12.27 12.13 -2.23
C ARG A 340 13.22 12.02 -3.42
#